data_AF-G9M863-F1
#
_entry.id   AF-G9M863-F1
#
_cell.length_a   1.000
_cell.length_b   1.000
_cell.length_c   1.000
_cell.angle_alpha   90.00
_cell.angle_beta   90.00
_cell.angle_gamma   90.00
#
_symmetry.space_group_name_H-M   'P 1'
#
loop_
_entity.id
_entity.type
_entity.pdbx_description
1 polymer ?
#
loop_
_entity_poly.entity_id
_entity_poly.type
_entity_poly.pdbx_seq_one_letter_code
_entity_poly.pdbx_strand_id
1 'polypeptide(L)'
;MKFGGHFLNKKQDQEYYIEKLEKENLELKERIRYYESKFHKRSDCMKPNLIETGKRIKSIRSNLGMTMEQFAILTDSSNTSAVNNWERGYNLPNKTKLKKIAILGNTTTDWIKWGTLEEYITSYLIGIGYELYIKDFPEIPHKVFKDIQEKYSDTFSLDKDYELLDSIIKNIFTKYYSKDFEDYRDIEVKPDLGLTDDNKNIKMIGQRIRKIRKKENITLEEFGKLFSPTADKAVISNWENGKNLPNSERIKKIAEIGGVSELYLMTGVDSSVAESMYFLSEVALDALERLSIEEVNRIIESFAGYLNVISKIDDPDKREISLNAICQLSLLDKMG
;
A
#
# COMPACT_ATOMS: atom_id res chain seq x y z
N MET A 1 -42.80 54.06 -5.09
CA MET A 1 -42.65 52.61 -5.27
C MET A 1 -42.55 52.30 -6.76
N LYS A 2 -41.37 51.93 -7.26
CA LYS A 2 -41.19 51.12 -8.47
C LYS A 2 -39.91 50.30 -8.29
N PHE A 3 -40.05 49.02 -7.97
CA PHE A 3 -38.98 48.04 -8.08
C PHE A 3 -39.06 47.45 -9.50
N GLY A 4 -38.03 47.70 -10.31
CA GLY A 4 -37.81 47.00 -11.57
C GLY A 4 -36.95 45.77 -11.32
N GLY A 5 -37.53 44.58 -11.46
CA GLY A 5 -36.80 43.31 -11.42
C GLY A 5 -36.24 42.99 -12.80
N HIS A 6 -34.91 42.92 -12.91
CA HIS A 6 -34.22 42.34 -14.05
C HIS A 6 -34.35 40.81 -14.00
N PHE A 7 -35.16 40.24 -14.88
CA PHE A 7 -35.04 38.83 -15.26
C PHE A 7 -33.90 38.70 -16.28
N LEU A 8 -32.75 38.19 -15.83
CA LEU A 8 -31.67 37.74 -16.72
C LEU A 8 -31.76 36.21 -16.91
N ASN A 9 -31.30 35.77 -18.08
CA ASN A 9 -31.79 34.62 -18.84
C ASN A 9 -31.10 33.29 -18.45
N LYS A 10 -31.82 32.41 -17.73
CA LYS A 10 -31.33 31.12 -17.19
C LYS A 10 -30.64 30.17 -18.19
N LYS A 11 -30.86 30.35 -19.50
CA LYS A 11 -30.31 29.47 -20.55
C LYS A 11 -28.84 29.76 -20.87
N GLN A 12 -28.43 31.03 -20.84
CA GLN A 12 -27.03 31.43 -21.09
C GLN A 12 -26.11 31.01 -19.94
N ASP A 13 -26.61 31.06 -18.70
CA ASP A 13 -25.86 30.58 -17.55
C ASP A 13 -25.64 29.05 -17.61
N GLN A 14 -26.64 28.28 -18.05
CA GLN A 14 -26.50 26.83 -18.21
C GLN A 14 -25.49 26.45 -19.30
N GLU A 15 -25.52 27.11 -20.46
CA GLU A 15 -24.56 26.86 -21.54
C GLU A 15 -23.12 27.14 -21.09
N TYR A 16 -22.89 28.19 -20.31
CA TYR A 16 -21.58 28.51 -19.72
C TYR A 16 -21.07 27.41 -18.76
N TYR A 17 -21.94 26.87 -17.89
CA TYR A 17 -21.55 25.80 -16.97
C TYR A 17 -21.25 24.49 -17.70
N ILE A 18 -22.01 24.17 -18.75
CA ILE A 18 -21.78 22.97 -19.57
C ILE A 18 -20.41 23.05 -20.25
N GLU A 19 -20.11 24.18 -20.90
CA GLU A 19 -18.83 24.39 -21.61
C GLU A 19 -17.63 24.33 -20.64
N LYS A 20 -17.78 24.85 -19.43
CA LYS A 20 -16.76 24.75 -18.37
C LYS A 20 -16.53 23.30 -17.93
N LEU A 21 -17.61 22.53 -17.71
CA LEU A 21 -17.54 21.12 -17.31
C LEU A 21 -16.95 20.22 -18.41
N GLU A 22 -17.23 20.52 -19.68
CA GLU A 22 -16.67 19.80 -20.83
C GLU A 22 -15.15 20.00 -20.92
N LYS A 23 -14.68 21.23 -20.67
CA LYS A 23 -13.25 21.55 -20.65
C LYS A 23 -12.52 20.88 -19.48
N GLU A 24 -13.09 20.92 -18.27
CA GLU A 24 -12.52 20.24 -17.10
C GLU A 24 -12.48 18.70 -17.31
N ASN A 25 -13.51 18.12 -17.93
CA ASN A 25 -13.52 16.71 -18.30
C ASN A 25 -12.46 16.34 -19.34
N LEU A 26 -12.18 17.22 -20.30
CA LEU A 26 -11.15 16.98 -21.31
C LEU A 26 -9.75 16.98 -20.68
N GLU A 27 -9.47 17.95 -19.80
CA GLU A 27 -8.20 18.02 -19.05
C GLU A 27 -8.02 16.82 -18.11
N LEU A 28 -9.09 16.35 -17.47
CA LEU A 28 -9.11 15.11 -16.67
C LEU A 28 -8.80 13.87 -17.52
N LYS A 29 -9.42 13.73 -18.70
CA LYS A 29 -9.15 12.61 -19.63
C LYS A 29 -7.71 12.61 -20.13
N GLU A 30 -7.11 13.79 -20.34
CA GLU A 30 -5.69 13.90 -20.70
C GLU A 30 -4.76 13.55 -19.55
N ARG A 31 -5.09 13.93 -18.30
CA ARG A 31 -4.36 13.50 -17.10
C ARG A 31 -4.47 12.01 -16.84
N ILE A 32 -5.66 11.43 -17.01
CA ILE A 32 -5.88 9.99 -16.92
C ILE A 32 -5.02 9.27 -17.96
N ARG A 33 -5.06 9.68 -19.23
CA ARG A 33 -4.18 9.11 -20.27
C ARG A 33 -2.69 9.26 -19.96
N TYR A 34 -2.28 10.39 -19.38
CA TYR A 34 -0.90 10.60 -18.93
C TYR A 34 -0.52 9.60 -17.83
N TYR A 35 -1.37 9.44 -16.82
CA TYR A 35 -1.12 8.50 -15.73
C TYR A 35 -1.22 7.04 -16.17
N GLU A 36 -2.20 6.67 -16.98
CA GLU A 36 -2.27 5.38 -17.66
C GLU A 36 -0.98 5.15 -18.46
N SER A 37 -0.50 6.08 -19.27
CA SER A 37 0.75 5.90 -20.02
C SER A 37 2.00 5.72 -19.13
N LYS A 38 1.97 6.25 -17.90
CA LYS A 38 3.06 6.17 -16.91
C LYS A 38 2.98 4.92 -16.02
N PHE A 39 1.77 4.47 -15.69
CA PHE A 39 1.52 3.38 -14.73
C PHE A 39 1.07 2.08 -15.41
N HIS A 40 0.73 2.10 -16.70
CA HIS A 40 0.36 0.92 -17.48
C HIS A 40 1.59 0.15 -18.01
N LYS A 41 2.47 -0.25 -17.08
CA LYS A 41 3.33 -1.42 -17.25
C LYS A 41 3.00 -2.43 -16.16
N ARG A 42 2.05 -3.34 -16.44
CA ARG A 42 1.83 -4.64 -15.76
C ARG A 42 3.04 -5.09 -14.92
N SER A 43 3.07 -4.83 -13.61
CA SER A 43 4.22 -5.19 -12.76
C SER A 43 3.90 -5.52 -11.28
N ASP A 44 2.66 -5.77 -10.88
CA ASP A 44 2.35 -6.07 -9.46
C ASP A 44 2.35 -7.57 -9.11
N CYS A 45 2.98 -8.41 -9.94
CA CYS A 45 3.37 -9.76 -9.51
C CYS A 45 4.88 -9.79 -9.29
N MET A 46 5.31 -10.45 -8.22
CA MET A 46 6.74 -10.71 -7.99
C MET A 46 7.34 -11.33 -9.25
N LYS A 47 8.59 -10.97 -9.60
CA LYS A 47 9.31 -11.51 -10.76
C LYS A 47 10.48 -12.40 -10.32
N PRO A 48 10.62 -13.63 -10.87
CA PRO A 48 11.71 -14.52 -10.48
C PRO A 48 13.07 -13.90 -10.75
N ASN A 49 13.98 -14.03 -9.78
CA ASN A 49 15.37 -13.70 -10.01
C ASN A 49 15.95 -14.74 -10.98
N LEU A 50 16.24 -14.31 -12.21
CA LEU A 50 16.72 -15.16 -13.29
C LEU A 50 18.02 -15.88 -12.94
N ILE A 51 18.94 -15.20 -12.23
CA ILE A 51 20.23 -15.75 -11.85
C ILE A 51 20.06 -16.85 -10.81
N GLU A 52 19.29 -16.60 -9.76
CA GLU A 52 19.02 -17.61 -8.72
C GLU A 52 18.20 -18.78 -9.26
N THR A 53 17.22 -18.50 -10.13
CA THR A 53 16.49 -19.55 -10.86
C THR A 53 17.44 -20.43 -11.67
N GLY A 54 18.37 -19.82 -12.41
CA GLY A 54 19.37 -20.53 -13.19
C GLY A 54 20.29 -21.41 -12.36
N LYS A 55 20.74 -20.92 -11.20
CA LYS A 55 21.53 -21.71 -10.24
C LYS A 55 20.76 -22.94 -9.75
N ARG A 56 19.47 -22.81 -9.45
CA ARG A 56 18.61 -23.93 -9.03
C ARG A 56 18.44 -24.97 -10.13
N ILE A 57 18.21 -24.54 -11.38
CA ILE A 57 18.15 -25.44 -12.55
C ILE A 57 19.47 -26.19 -12.72
N LYS A 58 20.60 -25.49 -12.64
CA LYS A 58 21.94 -26.10 -12.72
C LYS A 58 22.16 -27.12 -11.61
N SER A 59 21.76 -26.81 -10.38
CA SER A 59 21.86 -27.71 -9.23
C SER A 59 21.10 -29.01 -9.48
N ILE A 60 19.84 -28.93 -9.93
CA ILE A 60 19.03 -30.11 -10.30
C ILE A 60 19.78 -30.98 -11.31
N ARG A 61 20.25 -30.38 -12.41
CA ARG A 61 20.97 -31.12 -13.46
C ARG A 61 22.25 -31.78 -12.93
N SER A 62 23.06 -31.03 -12.19
CA SER A 62 24.33 -31.50 -11.64
C SER A 62 24.14 -32.62 -10.61
N ASN A 63 23.13 -32.53 -9.75
CA ASN A 63 22.83 -33.56 -8.75
C ASN A 63 22.38 -34.89 -9.39
N LEU A 64 21.78 -34.83 -10.58
CA LEU A 64 21.44 -36.01 -11.38
C LEU A 64 22.62 -36.54 -12.21
N GLY A 65 23.80 -35.90 -12.15
CA GLY A 65 24.97 -36.28 -12.94
C GLY A 65 24.81 -36.09 -14.46
N MET A 66 23.86 -35.24 -14.88
CA MET A 66 23.49 -35.11 -16.29
C MET A 66 24.34 -34.08 -17.05
N THR A 67 24.67 -34.37 -18.30
CA THR A 67 25.17 -33.36 -19.25
C THR A 67 24.06 -32.39 -19.65
N MET A 68 24.40 -31.21 -20.17
CA MET A 68 23.39 -30.28 -20.71
C MET A 68 22.56 -30.92 -21.84
N GLU A 69 23.16 -31.84 -22.61
CA GLU A 69 22.49 -32.54 -23.70
C GLU A 69 21.44 -33.52 -23.18
N GLN A 70 21.81 -34.36 -22.22
CA GLN A 70 20.87 -35.28 -21.55
C GLN A 70 19.71 -34.52 -20.90
N PHE A 71 20.02 -33.40 -20.23
CA PHE A 71 19.01 -32.57 -19.59
C PHE A 71 18.11 -31.85 -20.59
N ALA A 72 18.64 -31.41 -21.73
CA ALA A 72 17.86 -30.81 -22.81
C ALA A 72 16.85 -31.82 -23.36
N ILE A 73 17.26 -33.06 -23.61
CA ILE A 73 16.38 -34.13 -24.10
C ILE A 73 15.24 -34.38 -23.11
N LEU A 74 15.54 -34.56 -21.82
CA LEU A 74 14.54 -34.87 -20.79
C LEU A 74 13.58 -33.70 -20.49
N THR A 75 13.93 -32.48 -20.90
CA THR A 75 13.09 -31.28 -20.73
C THR A 75 12.36 -30.86 -22.01
N ASP A 76 12.39 -31.67 -23.07
CA ASP A 76 11.87 -31.36 -24.41
C ASP A 76 12.46 -30.05 -24.97
N SER A 77 13.78 -29.91 -24.84
CA SER A 77 14.55 -28.82 -25.42
C SER A 77 15.31 -29.31 -26.63
N SER A 78 15.23 -28.55 -27.73
CA SER A 78 15.84 -28.93 -29.00
C SER A 78 17.35 -28.75 -29.04
N ASN A 79 17.95 -28.06 -28.06
CA ASN A 79 19.40 -27.86 -27.98
C ASN A 79 19.89 -27.54 -26.55
N THR A 80 21.19 -27.72 -26.35
CA THR A 80 21.92 -27.40 -25.11
C THR A 80 21.99 -25.89 -24.82
N SER A 81 21.91 -25.04 -25.85
CA SER A 81 21.95 -23.59 -25.71
C SER A 81 20.80 -23.06 -24.85
N ALA A 82 19.62 -23.65 -24.93
CA ALA A 82 18.49 -23.31 -24.06
C ALA A 82 18.83 -23.56 -22.59
N VAL A 83 19.34 -24.75 -22.27
CA VAL A 83 19.77 -25.12 -20.91
C VAL A 83 20.85 -24.17 -20.40
N ASN A 84 21.86 -23.88 -21.22
CA ASN A 84 22.92 -22.94 -20.87
C ASN A 84 22.39 -21.52 -20.59
N ASN A 85 21.42 -21.03 -21.35
CA ASN A 85 20.81 -19.73 -21.13
C ASN A 85 20.00 -19.67 -19.83
N TRP A 86 19.29 -20.75 -19.49
CA TRP A 86 18.59 -20.85 -18.21
C TRP A 86 19.57 -20.85 -17.04
N GLU A 87 20.61 -21.69 -17.09
CA GLU A 87 21.60 -21.81 -16.00
C GLU A 87 22.41 -20.55 -15.77
N ARG A 88 22.59 -19.73 -16.82
CA ARG A 88 23.23 -18.42 -16.72
C ARG A 88 22.27 -17.29 -16.33
N GLY A 89 20.96 -17.56 -16.25
CA GLY A 89 19.95 -16.55 -15.93
C GLY A 89 19.70 -15.54 -17.05
N TYR A 90 19.88 -15.91 -18.31
CA TYR A 90 19.52 -15.04 -19.44
C TYR A 90 18.01 -15.05 -19.73
N ASN A 91 17.34 -16.18 -19.53
CA ASN A 91 15.89 -16.31 -19.67
C ASN A 91 15.33 -17.44 -18.80
N LEU A 92 14.00 -17.44 -18.58
CA LEU A 92 13.31 -18.52 -17.88
C LEU A 92 12.92 -19.65 -18.85
N PRO A 93 12.92 -20.92 -18.40
CA PRO A 93 12.18 -21.97 -19.08
C PRO A 93 10.69 -21.59 -19.17
N ASN A 94 10.04 -21.93 -20.29
CA ASN A 94 8.59 -21.77 -20.37
C ASN A 94 7.86 -22.71 -19.41
N LYS A 95 6.56 -22.48 -19.19
CA LYS A 95 5.75 -23.24 -18.21
C LYS A 95 5.84 -24.77 -18.37
N THR A 96 5.83 -25.27 -19.60
CA THR A 96 5.92 -26.72 -19.87
C THR A 96 7.29 -27.29 -19.52
N LYS A 97 8.36 -26.58 -19.89
CA LYS A 97 9.74 -26.97 -19.59
C LYS A 97 10.04 -26.89 -18.10
N LEU A 98 9.56 -25.84 -17.44
CA LEU A 98 9.72 -25.65 -16.00
C LEU A 98 9.06 -26.79 -15.20
N LYS A 99 7.87 -27.25 -15.63
CA LYS A 99 7.21 -28.43 -15.04
C LYS A 99 8.05 -29.70 -15.17
N LYS A 100 8.66 -29.94 -16.34
CA LYS A 100 9.55 -31.09 -16.53
C LYS A 100 10.79 -31.01 -15.64
N ILE A 101 11.40 -29.83 -15.54
CA ILE A 101 12.54 -29.60 -14.65
C ILE A 101 12.14 -29.87 -13.19
N ALA A 102 10.95 -29.42 -12.77
CA ALA A 102 10.42 -29.67 -11.44
C ALA A 102 10.26 -31.18 -11.15
N ILE A 103 9.71 -31.94 -12.11
CA ILE A 103 9.59 -33.39 -12.03
C ILE A 103 10.96 -34.06 -11.91
N LEU A 104 11.93 -33.69 -12.75
CA LEU A 104 13.30 -34.25 -12.70
C LEU A 104 13.98 -33.98 -11.36
N GLY A 105 13.80 -32.77 -10.81
CA GLY A 105 14.39 -32.37 -9.54
C GLY A 105 13.62 -32.83 -8.31
N ASN A 106 12.52 -33.59 -8.47
CA ASN A 106 11.58 -33.92 -7.40
C ASN A 106 11.22 -32.69 -6.54
N THR A 107 10.86 -31.60 -7.21
CA THR A 107 10.61 -30.28 -6.62
C THR A 107 9.42 -29.60 -7.30
N THR A 108 9.12 -28.35 -6.95
CA THR A 108 8.02 -27.58 -7.52
C THR A 108 8.51 -26.50 -8.47
N THR A 109 7.62 -26.02 -9.34
CA THR A 109 7.93 -24.88 -10.21
C THR A 109 8.20 -23.61 -9.41
N ASP A 110 7.59 -23.47 -8.24
CA ASP A 110 7.80 -22.33 -7.35
C ASP A 110 9.14 -22.40 -6.66
N TRP A 111 9.58 -23.58 -6.20
CA TRP A 111 10.93 -23.73 -5.68
C TRP A 111 11.99 -23.36 -6.71
N ILE A 112 11.80 -23.73 -7.98
CA ILE A 112 12.76 -23.36 -9.03
C ILE A 112 12.79 -21.83 -9.23
N LYS A 113 11.64 -21.17 -9.30
CA LYS A 113 11.53 -19.71 -9.49
C LYS A 113 12.07 -18.94 -8.28
N TRP A 114 11.61 -19.32 -7.10
CA TRP A 114 11.64 -18.50 -5.90
C TRP A 114 12.55 -19.07 -4.82
N GLY A 115 12.62 -20.39 -4.73
CA GLY A 115 13.41 -21.10 -3.74
C GLY A 115 12.58 -21.67 -2.61
N THR A 116 13.15 -21.68 -1.42
CA THR A 116 12.37 -22.00 -0.23
C THR A 116 11.29 -20.93 -0.02
N LEU A 117 10.23 -21.28 0.70
CA LEU A 117 9.20 -20.30 1.07
C LEU A 117 9.81 -19.14 1.89
N GLU A 118 10.83 -19.40 2.70
CA GLU A 118 11.55 -18.36 3.45
C GLU A 118 12.33 -17.39 2.52
N GLU A 119 13.01 -17.91 1.50
CA GLU A 119 13.65 -17.09 0.45
C GLU A 119 12.61 -16.26 -0.32
N TYR A 120 11.44 -16.84 -0.59
CA TYR A 120 10.32 -16.12 -1.20
C TYR A 120 9.82 -14.98 -0.31
N ILE A 121 9.53 -15.25 0.97
CA ILE A 121 9.11 -14.23 1.95
C ILE A 121 10.11 -13.09 2.00
N THR A 122 11.40 -13.41 2.11
CA THR A 122 12.49 -12.41 2.14
C THR A 122 12.44 -11.53 0.90
N SER A 123 12.39 -12.16 -0.28
CA SER A 123 12.41 -11.44 -1.56
C SER A 123 11.13 -10.63 -1.79
N TYR A 124 9.98 -11.13 -1.33
CA TYR A 124 8.70 -10.44 -1.36
C TYR A 124 8.74 -9.18 -0.50
N LEU A 125 9.19 -9.27 0.75
CA LEU A 125 9.28 -8.13 1.68
C LEU A 125 10.25 -7.05 1.18
N ILE A 126 11.39 -7.45 0.61
CA ILE A 126 12.30 -6.53 -0.08
C ILE A 126 11.58 -5.87 -1.27
N GLY A 127 10.88 -6.66 -2.09
CA GLY A 127 10.17 -6.20 -3.28
C GLY A 127 9.07 -5.17 -3.00
N ILE A 128 8.44 -5.22 -1.82
CA ILE A 128 7.42 -4.24 -1.39
C ILE A 128 8.00 -3.09 -0.55
N GLY A 129 9.33 -2.97 -0.43
CA GLY A 129 10.00 -1.79 0.13
C GLY A 129 10.59 -1.94 1.53
N TYR A 130 10.63 -3.12 2.14
CA TYR A 130 11.17 -3.33 3.49
C TYR A 130 12.65 -3.72 3.53
N GLU A 131 13.43 -3.46 2.47
CA GLU A 131 14.83 -3.90 2.36
C GLU A 131 15.70 -3.51 3.56
N LEU A 132 15.64 -2.25 3.99
CA LEU A 132 16.42 -1.75 5.14
C LEU A 132 16.01 -2.46 6.43
N TYR A 133 14.70 -2.63 6.65
CA TYR A 133 14.20 -3.33 7.84
C TYR A 133 14.62 -4.80 7.84
N ILE A 134 14.55 -5.51 6.71
CA ILE A 134 15.01 -6.90 6.63
C ILE A 134 16.52 -7.03 6.84
N LYS A 135 17.29 -6.01 6.45
CA LYS A 135 18.73 -5.97 6.74
C LYS A 135 19.02 -5.81 8.24
N ASP A 136 18.24 -4.98 8.92
CA ASP A 136 18.38 -4.73 10.36
C ASP A 136 17.80 -5.88 11.21
N PHE A 137 16.77 -6.57 10.71
CA PHE A 137 16.05 -7.67 11.37
C PHE A 137 15.97 -8.91 10.46
N PRO A 138 17.11 -9.59 10.21
CA PRO A 138 17.19 -10.71 9.27
C PRO A 138 16.42 -11.96 9.72
N GLU A 139 15.99 -12.03 10.97
CA GLU A 139 15.20 -13.15 11.49
C GLU A 139 13.70 -13.03 11.19
N ILE A 140 13.22 -11.89 10.71
CA ILE A 140 11.80 -11.63 10.46
C ILE A 140 11.21 -12.55 9.38
N PRO A 141 11.86 -12.77 8.21
CA PRO A 141 11.35 -13.72 7.22
C PRO A 141 11.15 -15.12 7.80
N HIS A 142 12.06 -15.57 8.67
CA HIS A 142 11.95 -16.86 9.35
C HIS A 142 10.77 -16.91 10.34
N LYS A 143 10.55 -15.84 11.12
CA LYS A 143 9.38 -15.74 12.01
C LYS A 143 8.07 -15.78 11.22
N VAL A 144 8.00 -15.06 10.10
CA VAL A 144 6.84 -15.07 9.20
C VAL A 144 6.63 -16.46 8.61
N PHE A 145 7.70 -17.13 8.16
CA PHE A 145 7.65 -18.51 7.67
C PHE A 145 7.07 -19.48 8.71
N LYS A 146 7.57 -19.43 9.96
CA LYS A 146 7.06 -20.26 11.06
C LYS A 146 5.59 -20.03 11.33
N ASP A 147 5.16 -18.78 11.39
CA ASP A 147 3.74 -18.43 11.57
C ASP A 147 2.86 -18.98 10.45
N ILE A 148 3.33 -18.92 9.21
CA ILE A 148 2.61 -19.49 8.06
C ILE A 148 2.52 -21.01 8.22
N GLN A 149 3.64 -21.66 8.56
CA GLN A 149 3.70 -23.10 8.75
C GLN A 149 2.76 -23.57 9.87
N GLU A 150 2.76 -22.89 11.00
CA GLU A 150 1.90 -23.24 12.14
C GLU A 150 0.41 -23.03 11.86
N LYS A 151 0.05 -21.96 11.13
CA LYS A 151 -1.36 -21.57 10.93
C LYS A 151 -2.02 -22.20 9.70
N TYR A 152 -1.24 -22.54 8.69
CA TYR A 152 -1.80 -22.87 7.37
C TYR A 152 -1.31 -24.17 6.75
N SER A 153 -0.37 -24.90 7.38
CA SER A 153 0.14 -26.18 6.84
C SER A 153 -0.95 -27.23 6.60
N ASP A 154 -2.03 -27.21 7.39
CA ASP A 154 -3.17 -28.12 7.23
C ASP A 154 -4.14 -27.69 6.11
N THR A 155 -4.05 -26.43 5.66
CA THR A 155 -5.04 -25.83 4.73
C THR A 155 -4.53 -25.81 3.29
N PHE A 156 -3.23 -25.64 3.06
CA PHE A 156 -2.65 -25.70 1.72
C PHE A 156 -1.18 -26.12 1.73
N SER A 157 -0.71 -26.56 0.56
CA SER A 157 0.64 -27.08 0.38
C SER A 157 1.65 -25.93 0.32
N LEU A 158 2.51 -25.83 1.33
CA LEU A 158 3.50 -24.74 1.49
C LEU A 158 4.70 -24.82 0.54
N ASP A 159 4.73 -25.82 -0.34
CA ASP A 159 5.77 -26.06 -1.35
C ASP A 159 5.38 -25.54 -2.74
N LYS A 160 4.16 -25.03 -2.92
CA LYS A 160 3.64 -24.51 -4.20
C LYS A 160 2.70 -23.32 -3.99
N ASP A 161 2.40 -22.63 -5.09
CA ASP A 161 1.47 -21.52 -5.17
C ASP A 161 1.85 -20.34 -4.26
N TYR A 162 3.15 -20.06 -4.13
CA TYR A 162 3.69 -19.01 -3.24
C TYR A 162 3.08 -17.63 -3.48
N GLU A 163 2.76 -17.31 -4.74
CA GLU A 163 2.13 -16.03 -5.14
C GLU A 163 0.75 -15.82 -4.48
N LEU A 164 0.07 -16.89 -4.05
CA LEU A 164 -1.18 -16.79 -3.28
C LEU A 164 -0.95 -16.36 -1.82
N LEU A 165 0.31 -16.38 -1.36
CA LEU A 165 0.67 -16.12 0.02
C LEU A 165 1.03 -14.67 0.27
N ASP A 166 1.17 -13.83 -0.75
CA ASP A 166 1.57 -12.43 -0.64
C ASP A 166 0.76 -11.68 0.43
N SER A 167 -0.57 -11.82 0.40
CA SER A 167 -1.45 -11.18 1.39
C SER A 167 -1.28 -11.76 2.80
N ILE A 168 -1.06 -13.07 2.92
CA ILE A 168 -0.84 -13.76 4.21
C ILE A 168 0.50 -13.33 4.80
N ILE A 169 1.55 -13.35 3.99
CA ILE A 169 2.91 -12.89 4.31
C ILE A 169 2.85 -11.46 4.81
N LYS A 170 2.22 -10.54 4.05
CA LYS A 170 2.09 -9.13 4.41
C LYS A 170 1.35 -8.94 5.75
N ASN A 171 0.25 -9.64 5.96
CA ASN A 171 -0.53 -9.55 7.20
C ASN A 171 0.27 -10.02 8.41
N ILE A 172 0.91 -11.19 8.33
CA ILE A 172 1.74 -11.73 9.42
C ILE A 172 2.94 -10.81 9.68
N PHE A 173 3.64 -10.39 8.64
CA PHE A 173 4.75 -9.45 8.73
C PHE A 173 4.35 -8.16 9.46
N THR A 174 3.17 -7.59 9.15
CA THR A 174 2.72 -6.33 9.76
C THR A 174 2.56 -6.45 11.28
N LYS A 175 2.27 -7.64 11.80
CA LYS A 175 2.23 -7.90 13.25
C LYS A 175 3.60 -7.78 13.89
N TYR A 176 4.61 -8.38 13.26
CA TYR A 176 6.01 -8.32 13.71
C TYR A 176 6.56 -6.90 13.60
N TYR A 177 6.38 -6.29 12.43
CA TYR A 177 6.74 -4.90 12.18
C TYR A 177 6.12 -3.99 13.24
N SER A 178 4.80 -4.04 13.44
CA SER A 178 4.12 -3.20 14.44
C SER A 178 4.63 -3.41 15.86
N LYS A 179 5.05 -4.64 16.20
CA LYS A 179 5.58 -4.99 17.52
C LYS A 179 6.98 -4.46 17.76
N ASP A 180 7.86 -4.48 16.77
CA ASP A 180 9.21 -3.91 16.90
C ASP A 180 9.18 -2.37 16.96
N PHE A 181 8.05 -1.77 16.56
CA PHE A 181 7.73 -0.36 16.82
C PHE A 181 6.84 -0.15 18.07
N GLU A 182 6.63 -1.16 18.94
CA GLU A 182 5.94 -1.00 20.25
C GLU A 182 6.69 -0.11 21.23
N ASP A 183 8.03 -0.12 21.20
CA ASP A 183 8.83 0.80 22.04
C ASP A 183 8.67 2.28 21.62
N TYR A 184 8.12 2.54 20.43
CA TYR A 184 7.69 3.89 20.02
C TYR A 184 6.25 4.22 20.43
N ARG A 185 5.47 3.25 20.95
CA ARG A 185 4.11 3.45 21.47
C ARG A 185 4.06 3.94 22.92
N ASP A 186 5.14 3.78 23.69
CA ASP A 186 5.23 4.30 25.07
C ASP A 186 5.35 5.82 25.16
N ILE A 187 5.39 6.52 24.02
CA ILE A 187 5.00 7.91 23.97
C ILE A 187 3.47 7.95 23.88
N GLU A 188 2.78 7.98 25.03
CA GLU A 188 1.32 8.19 25.14
C GLU A 188 0.85 9.30 24.18
N VAL A 189 0.44 8.92 22.98
CA VAL A 189 -0.26 9.81 22.05
C VAL A 189 -1.48 9.04 21.62
N LYS A 190 -2.56 9.32 22.34
CA LYS A 190 -3.93 8.93 22.00
C LYS A 190 -4.16 9.22 20.50
N PRO A 191 -4.37 8.19 19.66
CA PRO A 191 -4.73 8.42 18.27
C PRO A 191 -6.22 8.81 18.26
N ASP A 192 -6.48 10.11 18.28
CA ASP A 192 -7.82 10.66 18.14
C ASP A 192 -8.07 11.06 16.68
N LEU A 193 -8.76 10.22 15.91
CA LEU A 193 -8.99 10.34 14.46
C LEU A 193 -10.10 11.34 14.09
N GLY A 194 -10.13 12.52 14.75
CA GLY A 194 -11.19 13.52 14.67
C GLY A 194 -11.69 13.88 13.26
N LEU A 195 -12.75 13.21 12.82
CA LEU A 195 -13.48 13.49 11.58
C LEU A 195 -14.89 14.06 11.82
N THR A 196 -15.20 14.57 13.02
CA THR A 196 -16.52 15.13 13.33
C THR A 196 -16.49 16.48 14.08
N ASP A 197 -15.31 17.02 14.39
CA ASP A 197 -15.15 18.34 15.03
C ASP A 197 -13.86 19.00 14.53
N ASP A 198 -13.99 20.07 13.74
CA ASP A 198 -12.86 20.83 13.18
C ASP A 198 -11.86 21.27 14.27
N ASN A 199 -12.34 21.54 15.49
CA ASN A 199 -11.48 21.90 16.62
C ASN A 199 -10.60 20.74 17.11
N LYS A 200 -11.10 19.50 16.99
CA LYS A 200 -10.37 18.29 17.40
C LYS A 200 -9.24 17.96 16.43
N ASN A 201 -9.48 18.14 15.13
CA ASN A 201 -8.45 17.96 14.10
C ASN A 201 -7.32 19.01 14.22
N ILE A 202 -7.66 20.29 14.42
CA ILE A 202 -6.67 21.36 14.63
C ILE A 202 -5.78 21.08 15.84
N LYS A 203 -6.35 20.52 16.92
CA LYS A 203 -5.61 20.10 18.11
C LYS A 203 -4.63 18.96 17.82
N MET A 204 -5.03 18.00 16.99
CA MET A 204 -4.17 16.88 16.61
C MET A 204 -3.00 17.33 15.73
N ILE A 205 -3.24 18.25 14.78
CA ILE A 205 -2.20 18.91 13.98
C ILE A 205 -1.21 19.63 14.91
N GLY A 206 -1.73 20.41 15.88
CA GLY A 206 -0.90 21.09 16.88
C GLY A 206 0.02 20.16 17.66
N GLN A 207 -0.50 18.99 18.07
CA GLN A 207 0.31 17.98 18.76
C GLN A 207 1.44 17.44 17.87
N ARG A 208 1.20 17.22 16.57
CA ARG A 208 2.24 16.81 15.62
C ARG A 208 3.33 17.87 15.47
N ILE A 209 2.96 19.15 15.37
CA ILE A 209 3.92 20.27 15.35
C ILE A 209 4.79 20.27 16.62
N ARG A 210 4.17 20.10 17.79
CA ARG A 210 4.88 20.05 19.07
C ARG A 210 5.89 18.90 19.15
N LYS A 211 5.51 17.72 18.65
CA LYS A 211 6.41 16.56 18.59
C LYS A 211 7.63 16.84 17.74
N ILE A 212 7.43 17.41 16.54
CA ILE A 212 8.53 17.77 15.63
C ILE A 212 9.51 18.71 16.35
N ARG A 213 9.01 19.80 16.93
CA ARG A 213 9.88 20.75 17.66
C ARG A 213 10.64 20.08 18.81
N LYS A 214 9.97 19.22 19.59
CA LYS A 214 10.59 18.54 20.74
C LYS A 214 11.63 17.51 20.32
N LYS A 215 11.44 16.83 19.19
CA LYS A 215 12.42 15.91 18.59
C LYS A 215 13.72 16.64 18.21
N GLU A 216 13.60 17.87 17.71
CA GLU A 216 14.75 18.74 17.43
C GLU A 216 15.38 19.35 18.71
N ASN A 217 14.82 19.08 19.89
CA ASN A 217 15.29 19.56 21.18
C ASN A 217 15.45 21.10 21.29
N ILE A 218 14.55 21.85 20.64
CA ILE A 218 14.57 23.33 20.61
C ILE A 218 13.38 23.95 21.34
N THR A 219 13.58 25.17 21.85
CA THR A 219 12.57 25.98 22.54
C THR A 219 11.52 26.53 21.57
N LEU A 220 10.41 27.07 22.10
CA LEU A 220 9.38 27.71 21.27
C LEU A 220 9.96 28.92 20.52
N GLU A 221 10.81 29.69 21.20
CA GLU A 221 11.51 30.84 20.66
C GLU A 221 12.49 30.47 19.54
N GLU A 222 13.29 29.40 19.73
CA GLU A 222 14.21 28.90 18.70
C GLU A 222 13.47 28.35 17.49
N PHE A 223 12.39 27.59 17.71
CA PHE A 223 11.55 27.10 16.62
C PHE A 223 10.90 28.24 15.85
N GLY A 224 10.43 29.27 16.55
CA GLY A 224 9.86 30.47 15.96
C GLY A 224 10.78 31.23 15.00
N LYS A 225 12.10 31.18 15.26
CA LYS A 225 13.14 31.79 14.41
C LYS A 225 13.40 31.03 13.11
N LEU A 226 12.90 29.81 12.96
CA LEU A 226 13.07 29.00 11.74
C LEU A 226 12.12 29.42 10.61
N PHE A 227 11.20 30.35 10.86
CA PHE A 227 10.18 30.80 9.92
C PHE A 227 10.46 32.23 9.43
N SER A 228 10.01 32.54 8.21
CA SER A 228 10.03 33.90 7.65
C SER A 228 8.60 34.33 7.29
N PRO A 229 8.08 35.46 7.80
CA PRO A 229 8.64 36.20 8.95
C PRO A 229 8.68 35.31 10.20
N THR A 230 9.53 35.68 11.17
CA THR A 230 9.66 34.95 12.43
C THR A 230 8.32 34.83 13.14
N ALA A 231 8.05 33.69 13.77
CA ALA A 231 6.85 33.47 14.57
C ALA A 231 7.18 33.57 16.05
N ASP A 232 6.47 34.42 16.79
CA ASP A 232 6.70 34.57 18.23
C ASP A 232 6.31 33.30 19.00
N LYS A 233 6.88 33.13 20.21
CA LYS A 233 6.59 31.99 21.10
C LYS A 233 5.10 31.76 21.34
N ALA A 234 4.31 32.84 21.41
CA ALA A 234 2.87 32.79 21.63
C ALA A 234 2.15 32.20 20.41
N VAL A 235 2.62 32.52 19.21
CA VAL A 235 2.11 31.98 17.95
C VAL A 235 2.42 30.48 17.85
N ILE A 236 3.66 30.08 18.13
CA ILE A 236 4.04 28.65 18.16
C ILE A 236 3.21 27.89 19.20
N SER A 237 3.07 28.45 20.40
CA SER A 237 2.23 27.85 21.45
C SER A 237 0.77 27.71 21.02
N ASN A 238 0.20 28.69 20.31
CA ASN A 238 -1.16 28.60 19.80
C ASN A 238 -1.30 27.49 18.74
N TRP A 239 -0.31 27.32 17.86
CA TRP A 239 -0.27 26.18 16.93
C TRP A 239 -0.22 24.86 17.67
N GLU A 240 0.72 24.70 18.60
CA GLU A 240 0.95 23.45 19.33
C GLU A 240 -0.24 23.01 20.21
N ASN A 241 -1.06 23.97 20.64
CA ASN A 241 -2.26 23.73 21.44
C ASN A 241 -3.55 23.69 20.61
N GLY A 242 -3.46 23.84 19.28
CA GLY A 242 -4.61 23.77 18.38
C GLY A 242 -5.57 24.96 18.48
N LYS A 243 -5.08 26.15 18.86
CA LYS A 243 -5.90 27.38 18.86
C LYS A 243 -6.02 28.00 17.47
N ASN A 244 -5.01 27.83 16.63
CA ASN A 244 -5.00 28.23 15.23
C ASN A 244 -4.00 27.37 14.45
N LEU A 245 -4.12 27.34 13.12
CA LEU A 245 -3.19 26.63 12.25
C LEU A 245 -2.10 27.55 11.69
N PRO A 246 -0.88 27.02 11.43
CA PRO A 246 0.07 27.70 10.57
C PRO A 246 -0.49 27.80 9.14
N ASN A 247 0.01 28.75 8.35
CA ASN A 247 -0.32 28.84 6.92
C ASN A 247 0.40 27.72 6.13
N SER A 248 0.03 27.55 4.86
CA SER A 248 0.57 26.49 4.00
C SER A 248 2.11 26.52 3.89
N GLU A 249 2.73 27.69 3.73
CA GLU A 249 4.20 27.80 3.66
C GLU A 249 4.87 27.34 4.95
N ARG A 250 4.30 27.67 6.11
CA ARG A 250 4.79 27.26 7.42
C ARG A 250 4.53 25.77 7.67
N ILE A 251 3.40 25.22 7.24
CA ILE A 251 3.10 23.77 7.30
C ILE A 251 4.17 23.00 6.52
N LYS A 252 4.44 23.41 5.28
CA LYS A 252 5.50 22.82 4.47
C LYS A 252 6.85 22.91 5.17
N LYS A 253 7.19 24.07 5.74
CA LYS A 253 8.45 24.23 6.46
C LYS A 253 8.54 23.36 7.72
N ILE A 254 7.46 23.21 8.47
CA ILE A 254 7.39 22.33 9.64
C ILE A 254 7.57 20.87 9.22
N ALA A 255 6.93 20.46 8.12
CA ALA A 255 7.05 19.12 7.57
C ALA A 255 8.50 18.83 7.15
N GLU A 256 9.16 19.80 6.48
CA GLU A 256 10.59 19.74 6.14
C GLU A 256 11.47 19.58 7.40
N ILE A 257 11.25 20.39 8.44
CA ILE A 257 12.00 20.30 9.70
C ILE A 257 11.82 18.93 10.35
N GLY A 258 10.60 18.39 10.32
CA GLY A 258 10.28 17.09 10.91
C GLY A 258 10.72 15.88 10.06
N GLY A 259 11.14 16.09 8.82
CA GLY A 259 11.37 15.01 7.86
C GLY A 259 10.12 14.18 7.57
N VAL A 260 8.94 14.81 7.57
CA VAL A 260 7.64 14.16 7.34
C VAL A 260 6.91 14.78 6.14
N SER A 261 5.88 14.12 5.62
CA SER A 261 5.04 14.71 4.59
C SER A 261 4.06 15.74 5.15
N GLU A 262 3.66 16.70 4.32
CA GLU A 262 2.57 17.63 4.65
C GLU A 262 1.27 16.86 4.96
N LEU A 263 1.02 15.78 4.23
CA LEU A 263 -0.13 14.90 4.45
C LEU A 263 -0.12 14.28 5.85
N TYR A 264 1.00 13.72 6.29
CA TYR A 264 1.14 13.17 7.64
C TYR A 264 0.98 14.25 8.70
N LEU A 265 1.57 15.43 8.50
CA LEU A 265 1.46 16.54 9.45
C LEU A 265 -0.01 16.96 9.65
N MET A 266 -0.78 17.00 8.55
CA MET A 266 -2.18 17.41 8.56
C MET A 266 -3.12 16.31 9.06
N THR A 267 -2.94 15.08 8.59
CA THR A 267 -3.92 13.99 8.79
C THR A 267 -3.47 12.94 9.81
N GLY A 268 -2.16 12.78 10.01
CA GLY A 268 -1.59 11.67 10.76
C GLY A 268 -1.46 10.38 9.96
N VAL A 269 -1.90 10.39 8.70
CA VAL A 269 -1.79 9.25 7.80
C VAL A 269 -0.44 9.33 7.11
N ASP A 270 0.33 8.25 7.20
CA ASP A 270 1.57 8.13 6.44
C ASP A 270 1.25 8.13 4.95
N SER A 271 2.03 8.85 4.16
CA SER A 271 1.84 8.96 2.71
C SER A 271 1.80 7.59 2.03
N SER A 272 2.59 6.62 2.51
CA SER A 272 2.59 5.25 1.98
C SER A 272 1.28 4.49 2.27
N VAL A 273 0.64 4.77 3.40
CA VAL A 273 -0.65 4.19 3.79
C VAL A 273 -1.79 4.82 2.98
N ALA A 274 -1.75 6.14 2.78
CA ALA A 274 -2.72 6.85 1.95
C ALA A 274 -2.66 6.40 0.48
N GLU A 275 -1.45 6.26 -0.07
CA GLU A 275 -1.24 5.74 -1.43
C GLU A 275 -1.73 4.30 -1.57
N SER A 276 -1.47 3.45 -0.56
CA SER A 276 -1.97 2.08 -0.52
C SER A 276 -3.50 2.01 -0.43
N MET A 277 -4.12 2.86 0.38
CA MET A 277 -5.59 2.93 0.51
C MET A 277 -6.24 3.45 -0.77
N TYR A 278 -5.65 4.46 -1.40
CA TYR A 278 -6.11 4.98 -2.69
C TYR A 278 -6.04 3.90 -3.77
N PHE A 279 -4.91 3.21 -3.87
CA PHE A 279 -4.72 2.09 -4.80
C PHE A 279 -5.74 0.96 -4.56
N LEU A 280 -5.96 0.56 -3.30
CA LEU A 280 -6.95 -0.46 -2.95
C LEU A 280 -8.38 -0.04 -3.29
N SER A 281 -8.70 1.25 -3.16
CA SER A 281 -10.02 1.78 -3.53
C SER A 281 -10.26 1.76 -5.04
N GLU A 282 -9.24 2.06 -5.85
CA GLU A 282 -9.34 1.97 -7.31
C GLU A 282 -9.45 0.52 -7.80
N VAL A 283 -8.68 -0.40 -7.20
CA VAL A 283 -8.75 -1.83 -7.51
C VAL A 283 -10.11 -2.42 -7.10
N ALA A 284 -10.65 -2.01 -5.96
CA ALA A 284 -11.98 -2.43 -5.52
C ALA A 284 -13.08 -1.93 -6.46
N LEU A 285 -12.96 -0.72 -7.01
CA LEU A 285 -13.89 -0.15 -7.98
C LEU A 285 -13.91 -0.93 -9.30
N ASP A 286 -12.74 -1.20 -9.90
CA ASP A 286 -12.63 -1.98 -11.15
C ASP A 286 -13.15 -3.41 -10.98
N ALA A 287 -13.02 -3.98 -9.76
CA ALA A 287 -13.59 -5.29 -9.43
C ALA A 287 -15.12 -5.25 -9.28
N LEU A 288 -15.67 -4.20 -8.67
CA LEU A 288 -17.11 -4.01 -8.47
C LEU A 288 -17.85 -3.75 -9.79
N GLU A 289 -17.26 -3.01 -10.73
CA GLU A 289 -17.84 -2.75 -12.06
C GLU A 289 -18.05 -4.01 -12.91
N ARG A 290 -17.39 -5.12 -12.57
CA ARG A 290 -17.48 -6.40 -13.29
C ARG A 290 -18.45 -7.40 -12.69
N LEU A 291 -19.10 -7.04 -11.58
CA LEU A 291 -20.04 -7.91 -10.89
C LEU A 291 -21.48 -7.65 -11.35
N SER A 292 -22.30 -8.71 -11.33
CA SER A 292 -23.75 -8.56 -11.52
C SER A 292 -24.37 -7.80 -10.35
N ILE A 293 -25.51 -7.14 -10.60
CA ILE A 293 -26.27 -6.41 -9.58
C ILE A 293 -26.61 -7.33 -8.39
N GLU A 294 -26.91 -8.61 -8.63
CA GLU A 294 -27.17 -9.59 -7.59
C GLU A 294 -25.93 -9.95 -6.75
N GLU A 295 -24.72 -9.88 -7.31
CA GLU A 295 -23.47 -10.08 -6.59
C GLU A 295 -23.09 -8.84 -5.77
N VAL A 296 -23.26 -7.65 -6.36
CA VAL A 296 -23.09 -6.37 -5.66
C VAL A 296 -24.07 -6.29 -4.48
N ASN A 297 -25.33 -6.65 -4.67
CA ASN A 297 -26.33 -6.65 -3.59
C ASN A 297 -25.99 -7.66 -2.49
N ARG A 298 -25.48 -8.85 -2.82
CA ARG A 298 -25.02 -9.83 -1.82
C ARG A 298 -23.82 -9.32 -1.02
N ILE A 299 -22.91 -8.61 -1.67
CA ILE A 299 -21.78 -7.95 -1.01
C ILE A 299 -22.30 -6.86 -0.05
N ILE A 300 -23.21 -6.00 -0.51
CA ILE A 300 -23.85 -4.95 0.30
C ILE A 300 -24.60 -5.54 1.50
N GLU A 301 -25.36 -6.62 1.31
CA GLU A 301 -26.06 -7.31 2.40
C GLU A 301 -25.08 -7.92 3.42
N SER A 302 -23.95 -8.47 2.95
CA SER A 302 -22.88 -8.94 3.85
C SER A 302 -22.27 -7.77 4.65
N PHE A 303 -22.11 -6.59 4.02
CA PHE A 303 -21.66 -5.38 4.69
C PHE A 303 -22.68 -4.86 5.72
N ALA A 304 -23.97 -4.96 5.45
CA ALA A 304 -25.02 -4.61 6.41
C ALA A 304 -24.95 -5.52 7.67
N GLY A 305 -24.64 -6.80 7.49
CA GLY A 305 -24.35 -7.73 8.59
C GLY A 305 -23.12 -7.29 9.42
N TYR A 306 -22.05 -6.89 8.75
CA TYR A 306 -20.85 -6.34 9.41
C TYR A 306 -21.14 -5.03 10.15
N LEU A 307 -21.93 -4.12 9.58
CA LEU A 307 -22.35 -2.87 10.23
C LEU A 307 -23.19 -3.12 11.48
N ASN A 308 -24.02 -4.16 11.49
CA ASN A 308 -24.80 -4.59 12.65
C ASN A 308 -23.94 -5.26 13.75
N VAL A 309 -22.81 -5.87 13.39
CA VAL A 309 -21.81 -6.35 14.35
C VAL A 309 -21.04 -5.17 14.94
N ILE A 310 -20.68 -4.20 14.11
CA ILE A 310 -19.95 -3.00 14.51
C ILE A 310 -20.78 -2.12 15.46
N SER A 311 -22.08 -1.96 15.19
CA SER A 311 -22.98 -1.18 16.06
C SER A 311 -23.13 -1.74 17.48
N LYS A 312 -22.72 -3.00 17.70
CA LYS A 312 -22.73 -3.69 19.00
C LYS A 312 -21.37 -3.68 19.71
N ILE A 313 -20.33 -3.06 19.15
CA ILE A 313 -19.00 -2.95 19.78
C ILE A 313 -19.06 -1.88 20.87
N ASP A 314 -19.01 -2.24 22.15
CA ASP A 314 -19.13 -1.28 23.27
C ASP A 314 -17.98 -0.24 23.34
N ASP A 315 -16.83 -0.57 22.75
CA ASP A 315 -15.65 0.31 22.66
C ASP A 315 -15.82 1.34 21.52
N PRO A 316 -15.99 2.63 21.83
CA PRO A 316 -16.32 3.65 20.84
C PRO A 316 -15.19 3.87 19.81
N ASP A 317 -13.92 3.67 20.19
CA ASP A 317 -12.78 3.87 19.30
C ASP A 317 -12.71 2.74 18.26
N LYS A 318 -12.95 1.49 18.68
CA LYS A 318 -13.00 0.34 17.77
C LYS A 318 -14.22 0.36 16.86
N ARG A 319 -15.34 0.87 17.37
CA ARG A 319 -16.57 1.07 16.59
C ARG A 319 -16.34 2.10 15.48
N GLU A 320 -15.72 3.24 15.81
CA GLU A 320 -15.47 4.34 14.86
C GLU A 320 -14.43 4.00 13.79
N ILE A 321 -13.34 3.32 14.15
CA ILE A 321 -12.34 2.82 13.18
C ILE A 321 -12.99 1.84 12.19
N SER A 322 -13.84 0.95 12.69
CA SER A 322 -14.53 -0.04 11.86
C SER A 322 -15.59 0.59 10.95
N LEU A 323 -16.27 1.64 11.40
CA LEU A 323 -17.22 2.42 10.58
C LEU A 323 -16.51 3.24 9.49
N ASN A 324 -15.36 3.85 9.78
CA ASN A 324 -14.61 4.66 8.81
C ASN A 324 -14.01 3.85 7.67
N ALA A 325 -13.58 2.60 7.95
CA ALA A 325 -13.17 1.66 6.92
C ALA A 325 -14.31 1.29 5.95
N ILE A 326 -15.56 1.30 6.42
CA ILE A 326 -16.75 0.97 5.62
C ILE A 326 -17.33 2.20 4.91
N CYS A 327 -17.31 3.39 5.53
CA CYS A 327 -17.84 4.63 4.93
C CYS A 327 -17.14 4.98 3.60
N GLN A 328 -15.83 4.70 3.49
CA GLN A 328 -15.05 4.84 2.25
C GLN A 328 -15.54 3.87 1.13
N LEU A 329 -16.12 2.73 1.48
CA LEU A 329 -16.72 1.79 0.53
C LEU A 329 -18.15 2.21 0.12
N SER A 330 -18.91 2.85 1.01
CA SER A 330 -20.30 3.28 0.75
C SER A 330 -20.44 4.61 -0.02
N LEU A 331 -19.41 5.47 -0.01
CA LEU A 331 -19.42 6.74 -0.75
C LEU A 331 -19.41 6.52 -2.28
N LEU A 332 -19.08 5.32 -2.73
CA LEU A 332 -19.09 4.90 -4.13
C LEU A 332 -20.49 4.56 -4.68
N ASP A 333 -21.49 4.40 -3.80
CA ASP A 333 -22.90 4.13 -4.17
C ASP A 333 -23.69 5.44 -4.46
N LYS A 334 -23.14 6.61 -4.11
CA LYS A 334 -23.78 7.93 -4.32
C LYS A 334 -23.20 8.73 -5.49
N MET A 335 -22.25 8.16 -6.24
CA MET A 335 -21.62 8.78 -7.41
C MET A 335 -22.01 8.11 -8.73
N GLY A 336 -23.23 7.58 -8.79
CA GLY A 336 -23.91 7.26 -10.06
C GLY A 336 -24.34 8.51 -10.82
#